data_AF-A0A955A3W2-F1
#
_entry.id   AF-A0A955A3W2-F1
#
_cell.length_a   1.000
_cell.length_b   1.000
_cell.length_c   1.000
_cell.angle_alpha   90.00
_cell.angle_beta   90.00
_cell.angle_gamma   90.00
#
_symmetry.space_group_name_H-M   'P 1'
#
loop_
_entity.id
_entity.type
_entity.pdbx_description
1 polymer ?
#
loop_
_entity_poly.entity_id
_entity_poly.type
_entity_poly.pdbx_seq_one_letter_code
_entity_poly.pdbx_strand_id
1 'polypeptide(L)'
;MTQSIVPMLIAAGDQAVHKVSPGSIRDSANPVESFMRDGIVVIVDIGVIAVALAIVFCLLRMLKGPTLVDRSIAADTIAMQVVALVILLTVRLGTLQFFDAVLIVSFLGFISTLAFAQFIGRRRSAL
;
A
#
# COMPACT_ATOMS: atom_id res chain seq x y z
N MET A 1 45.91 12.39 48.35
CA MET A 1 45.59 10.98 48.02
C MET A 1 44.21 10.79 47.37
N THR A 2 43.41 11.84 47.11
CA THR A 2 42.01 11.75 46.64
C THR A 2 41.80 12.03 45.14
N GLN A 3 42.87 12.28 44.37
CA GLN A 3 42.80 12.80 42.98
C GLN A 3 42.72 11.71 41.87
N SER A 4 42.63 10.42 42.22
CA SER A 4 42.72 9.32 41.23
C SER A 4 41.42 8.51 41.04
N ILE A 5 40.38 8.73 41.86
CA ILE A 5 39.14 7.91 41.83
C ILE A 5 38.17 8.36 40.72
N VAL A 6 38.01 9.67 40.52
CA VAL A 6 37.08 10.22 39.52
C VAL A 6 37.39 9.79 38.07
N PRO A 7 38.65 9.81 37.58
CA PRO A 7 38.93 9.35 36.21
C PRO A 7 38.69 7.84 36.03
N MET A 8 38.87 7.04 37.09
CA MET A 8 38.57 5.60 37.06
C MET A 8 37.06 5.33 36.99
N LEU A 9 36.24 6.12 37.68
CA LEU A 9 34.78 6.03 37.65
C LEU A 9 34.21 6.46 36.28
N ILE A 10 34.77 7.51 35.67
CA ILE A 10 34.39 7.96 34.32
C ILE A 10 34.78 6.91 33.28
N ALA A 11 36.00 6.36 33.35
CA ALA A 11 36.44 5.29 32.45
C ALA A 11 35.59 4.02 32.61
N ALA A 12 35.20 3.65 33.84
CA ALA A 12 34.31 2.51 34.08
C ALA A 12 32.89 2.72 33.51
N GLY A 13 32.35 3.94 33.60
CA GLY A 13 31.05 4.29 33.01
C GLY A 13 31.05 4.24 31.48
N ASP A 14 32.12 4.73 30.86
CA ASP A 14 32.32 4.69 29.40
C ASP A 14 32.41 3.24 28.87
N GLN A 15 33.15 2.37 29.58
CA GLN A 15 33.25 0.95 29.26
C GLN A 15 31.92 0.20 29.44
N ALA A 16 31.09 0.60 30.42
CA ALA A 16 29.77 0.02 30.63
C ALA A 16 28.81 0.41 29.50
N VAL A 17 28.82 1.66 29.06
CA VAL A 17 28.00 2.14 27.93
C VAL A 17 28.40 1.43 26.62
N HIS A 18 29.69 1.20 26.39
CA HIS A 18 30.15 0.50 25.19
C HIS A 18 29.88 -1.03 25.22
N LYS A 19 29.61 -1.61 26.39
CA LYS A 19 29.14 -3.00 26.54
C LYS A 19 27.62 -3.15 26.46
N VAL A 20 26.86 -2.06 26.58
CA VAL A 20 25.41 -2.08 26.35
C VAL A 20 25.16 -2.04 24.84
N SER A 21 25.16 -3.23 24.23
CA SER A 21 24.80 -3.39 22.82
C SER A 21 23.32 -3.02 22.63
N PRO A 22 22.98 -1.96 21.87
CA PRO A 22 21.60 -1.49 21.70
C PRO A 22 20.66 -2.53 21.07
N GLY A 23 21.20 -3.55 20.40
CA GLY A 23 20.45 -4.63 19.76
C GLY A 23 19.99 -5.74 20.71
N SER A 24 20.68 -5.95 21.84
CA SER A 24 20.37 -7.05 22.77
C SER A 24 19.00 -6.91 23.47
N ILE A 25 18.43 -5.70 23.53
CA ILE A 25 17.09 -5.45 24.09
C ILE A 25 15.99 -5.69 23.03
N ARG A 26 16.33 -5.65 21.74
CA ARG A 26 15.39 -5.74 20.60
C ARG A 26 15.35 -7.14 19.97
N ASP A 27 16.42 -7.92 20.08
CA ASP A 27 16.56 -9.25 19.45
C ASP A 27 15.96 -10.42 20.26
N SER A 28 15.25 -10.13 21.36
CA SER A 28 14.35 -11.09 22.00
C SER A 28 13.12 -11.27 21.10
N ALA A 29 13.28 -12.08 20.04
CA ALA A 29 12.29 -12.50 19.08
C ALA A 29 10.90 -12.68 19.72
N ASN A 30 10.10 -11.62 19.68
CA ASN A 30 8.76 -11.56 20.21
C ASN A 30 7.87 -12.36 19.22
N PRO A 31 7.40 -13.57 19.59
CA PRO A 31 6.69 -14.48 18.67
C PRO A 31 5.42 -13.86 18.07
N VAL A 32 4.88 -12.85 18.76
CA VAL A 32 3.74 -12.05 18.33
C VAL A 32 4.01 -11.27 17.05
N GLU A 33 5.25 -10.84 16.78
CA GLU A 33 5.56 -10.12 15.54
C GLU A 33 5.68 -11.03 14.33
N SER A 34 6.17 -12.26 14.52
CA SER A 34 6.13 -13.28 13.45
C SER A 34 4.69 -13.64 13.11
N PHE A 35 3.86 -13.90 14.13
CA PHE A 35 2.45 -14.22 13.95
C PHE A 35 1.67 -13.10 13.24
N MET A 36 1.93 -11.83 13.61
CA MET A 36 1.33 -10.69 12.93
C MET A 36 1.80 -10.57 11.47
N ARG A 37 3.09 -10.79 11.19
CA ARG A 37 3.62 -10.77 9.82
C ARG A 37 2.99 -11.86 8.94
N ASP A 38 2.90 -13.08 9.45
CA ASP A 38 2.31 -14.21 8.71
C ASP A 38 0.81 -13.98 8.45
N GLY A 39 0.08 -13.43 9.43
CA GLY A 39 -1.33 -13.08 9.28
C GLY A 39 -1.58 -12.01 8.21
N ILE A 40 -0.73 -10.98 8.14
CA ILE A 40 -0.84 -9.92 7.12
C ILE A 40 -0.65 -10.49 5.71
N VAL A 41 0.35 -11.37 5.51
CA VAL A 41 0.61 -11.97 4.19
C VAL A 41 -0.59 -12.79 3.71
N VAL A 42 -1.19 -13.60 4.58
CA VAL A 42 -2.37 -14.40 4.23
C VAL A 42 -3.56 -13.53 3.84
N ILE A 43 -3.84 -12.47 4.61
CA ILE A 43 -4.94 -11.55 4.32
C ILE A 43 -4.72 -10.83 2.97
N VAL A 44 -3.50 -10.40 2.70
CA VAL A 44 -3.15 -9.73 1.44
C VAL A 44 -3.28 -10.67 0.25
N ASP A 45 -2.81 -11.91 0.34
CA ASP A 45 -2.94 -12.90 -0.74
C ASP A 45 -4.41 -13.23 -1.04
N ILE A 46 -5.25 -13.38 -0.01
CA ILE A 46 -6.71 -13.52 -0.18
C ILE A 46 -7.30 -12.29 -0.87
N GLY A 47 -6.89 -11.09 -0.46
CA GLY A 47 -7.31 -9.83 -1.07
C GLY A 47 -6.95 -9.75 -2.56
N VAL A 48 -5.72 -10.14 -2.92
CA VAL A 48 -5.25 -10.16 -4.31
C VAL A 48 -6.10 -11.08 -5.17
N ILE A 49 -6.40 -12.29 -4.68
CA ILE A 49 -7.25 -13.25 -5.40
C ILE A 49 -8.67 -12.69 -5.56
N ALA A 50 -9.25 -12.12 -4.50
CA ALA A 50 -10.59 -11.55 -4.54
C ALA A 50 -10.69 -10.37 -5.53
N VAL A 51 -9.71 -9.47 -5.52
CA VAL A 51 -9.65 -8.33 -6.45
C VAL A 51 -9.45 -8.79 -7.89
N ALA A 52 -8.58 -9.78 -8.13
CA ALA A 52 -8.38 -10.35 -9.46
C ALA A 52 -9.68 -10.95 -10.01
N LEU A 53 -10.42 -11.70 -9.18
CA LEU A 53 -11.75 -12.22 -9.56
C LEU A 53 -12.76 -11.10 -9.82
N ALA A 54 -12.77 -10.05 -8.99
CA ALA A 54 -13.63 -8.89 -9.21
C ALA A 54 -13.34 -8.20 -10.55
N ILE A 55 -12.06 -8.04 -10.92
CA ILE A 55 -11.65 -7.51 -12.24
C ILE A 55 -12.22 -8.37 -13.37
N VAL A 56 -12.10 -9.70 -13.27
CA VAL A 56 -12.64 -10.62 -14.28
C VAL A 56 -14.16 -10.47 -14.40
N PHE A 57 -14.89 -10.42 -13.28
CA PHE A 57 -16.34 -10.21 -13.31
C PHE A 57 -16.72 -8.85 -13.90
N CYS A 58 -16.02 -7.77 -13.55
CA CYS A 58 -16.25 -6.45 -14.13
C CYS A 58 -15.96 -6.42 -15.63
N LEU A 59 -14.91 -7.11 -16.10
CA LEU A 59 -14.61 -7.25 -17.53
C LEU A 59 -15.72 -7.99 -18.27
N LEU A 60 -16.19 -9.11 -17.71
CA LEU A 60 -17.31 -9.87 -18.28
C LEU A 60 -18.60 -9.04 -18.34
N ARG A 61 -18.86 -8.20 -17.34
CA ARG A 61 -19.97 -7.24 -17.35
C ARG A 61 -19.78 -6.16 -18.41
N MET A 62 -18.59 -5.56 -18.50
CA MET A 62 -18.27 -4.51 -19.47
C MET A 62 -18.47 -4.98 -20.92
N LEU A 63 -18.08 -6.22 -21.22
CA LEU A 63 -18.27 -6.82 -22.55
C LEU A 63 -19.74 -7.09 -22.88
N LYS A 64 -20.56 -7.47 -21.88
CA LYS A 64 -21.99 -7.73 -22.07
C LYS A 64 -22.86 -6.46 -22.04
N GLY A 65 -22.34 -5.33 -21.54
CA GLY A 65 -23.09 -4.09 -21.36
C GLY A 65 -23.69 -3.55 -22.67
N PRO A 66 -25.03 -3.35 -22.75
CA PRO A 66 -25.71 -2.90 -23.96
C PRO A 66 -25.63 -1.38 -24.20
N THR A 67 -25.47 -0.57 -23.14
CA THR A 67 -25.41 0.90 -23.23
C THR A 67 -23.97 1.41 -23.12
N LEU A 68 -23.66 2.49 -23.86
CA LEU A 68 -22.34 3.14 -23.78
C LEU A 68 -22.03 3.63 -22.35
N VAL A 69 -23.06 4.05 -21.61
CA VAL A 69 -22.94 4.53 -20.23
C VAL A 69 -22.64 3.39 -19.24
N ASP A 70 -23.27 2.21 -19.40
CA ASP A 70 -22.96 1.05 -18.55
C ASP A 70 -21.51 0.57 -18.77
N ARG A 71 -21.00 0.68 -20.00
CA ARG A 71 -19.60 0.36 -20.32
C ARG A 71 -18.62 1.34 -19.67
N SER A 72 -18.89 2.65 -19.68
CA SER A 72 -18.02 3.64 -19.03
C SER A 72 -17.99 3.47 -17.51
N ILE A 73 -19.13 3.13 -16.88
CA ILE A 73 -19.20 2.85 -15.44
C ILE A 73 -18.43 1.58 -15.09
N ALA A 74 -18.54 0.53 -15.92
CA ALA A 74 -17.77 -0.68 -15.74
C ALA A 74 -16.25 -0.45 -15.91
N ALA A 75 -15.85 0.39 -16.87
CA ALA A 75 -14.44 0.76 -17.07
C ALA A 75 -13.85 1.52 -15.87
N ASP A 76 -14.58 2.46 -15.30
CA ASP A 76 -14.19 3.20 -14.08
C ASP A 76 -14.01 2.24 -12.89
N THR A 77 -14.95 1.29 -12.72
CA THR A 77 -14.86 0.26 -11.69
C THR A 77 -13.61 -0.61 -11.86
N ILE A 78 -13.29 -1.00 -13.11
CA ILE A 78 -12.07 -1.76 -13.41
C ILE A 78 -10.82 -0.96 -13.05
N ALA A 79 -10.78 0.34 -13.36
CA ALA A 79 -9.66 1.20 -13.01
C ALA A 79 -9.42 1.24 -11.48
N MET A 80 -10.49 1.36 -10.69
CA MET A 80 -10.39 1.37 -9.23
C MET A 80 -9.93 0.01 -8.67
N GLN A 81 -10.37 -1.09 -9.29
CA GLN A 81 -9.92 -2.43 -8.92
C GLN A 81 -8.45 -2.68 -9.28
N VAL A 82 -7.96 -2.13 -10.39
CA VAL A 82 -6.53 -2.15 -10.73
C VAL A 82 -5.72 -1.37 -9.69
N VAL A 83 -6.17 -0.19 -9.28
CA VAL A 83 -5.53 0.59 -8.20
C VAL A 83 -5.44 -0.24 -6.91
N ALA A 84 -6.54 -0.89 -6.51
CA ALA A 84 -6.57 -1.75 -5.34
C ALA A 84 -5.58 -2.93 -5.46
N LEU A 85 -5.47 -3.55 -6.64
CA LEU A 85 -4.54 -4.65 -6.90
C LEU A 85 -3.08 -4.20 -6.72
N VAL A 86 -2.71 -3.04 -7.28
CA VAL A 86 -1.35 -2.51 -7.16
C VAL A 86 -1.03 -2.13 -5.72
N ILE A 87 -1.99 -1.57 -4.96
CA ILE A 87 -1.81 -1.27 -3.52
C ILE A 87 -1.54 -2.56 -2.74
N LEU A 88 -2.33 -3.62 -2.96
CA LEU A 88 -2.12 -4.91 -2.30
C LEU A 88 -0.75 -5.51 -2.64
N LEU A 89 -0.32 -5.43 -3.90
CA LEU A 89 1.02 -5.83 -4.32
C LEU A 89 2.13 -5.01 -3.65
N THR A 90 1.91 -3.70 -3.48
CA THR A 90 2.83 -2.80 -2.77
C THR A 90 3.02 -3.25 -1.32
N VAL A 91 1.92 -3.56 -0.63
CA VAL A 91 1.94 -4.08 0.75
C VAL A 91 2.63 -5.45 0.80
N ARG A 92 2.32 -6.34 -0.15
CA ARG A 92 2.90 -7.70 -0.23
C ARG A 92 4.41 -7.70 -0.45
N LEU A 93 4.92 -6.76 -1.24
CA LEU A 93 6.34 -6.64 -1.55
C LEU A 93 7.11 -5.87 -0.47
N GLY A 94 6.42 -5.16 0.43
CA GLY A 94 7.04 -4.36 1.49
C GLY A 94 7.84 -3.17 0.95
N THR A 95 7.59 -2.74 -0.29
CA THR A 95 8.32 -1.66 -0.97
C THR A 95 7.35 -0.60 -1.46
N LEU A 96 7.68 0.69 -1.31
CA LEU A 96 6.91 1.80 -1.87
C LEU A 96 7.13 2.04 -3.37
N GLN A 97 7.86 1.16 -4.05
CA GLN A 97 8.27 1.35 -5.44
C GLN A 97 7.11 1.46 -6.44
N PHE A 98 5.94 0.92 -6.08
CA PHE A 98 4.73 0.99 -6.90
C PHE A 98 3.80 2.13 -6.49
N PHE A 99 4.11 2.87 -5.42
CA PHE A 99 3.24 3.92 -4.90
C PHE A 99 3.05 5.07 -5.90
N ASP A 100 4.12 5.47 -6.59
CA ASP A 100 4.03 6.49 -7.64
C ASP A 100 3.12 6.04 -8.79
N ALA A 101 3.21 4.77 -9.19
CA ALA A 101 2.34 4.19 -10.21
C ALA A 101 0.88 4.14 -9.74
N VAL A 102 0.62 3.79 -8.48
CA VAL A 102 -0.73 3.81 -7.86
C VAL A 102 -1.34 5.20 -7.97
N LEU A 103 -0.57 6.23 -7.61
CA LEU A 103 -1.04 7.62 -7.66
C LEU A 103 -1.40 8.02 -9.10
N ILE A 104 -0.50 7.76 -10.06
CA ILE A 104 -0.72 8.11 -11.47
C ILE A 104 -1.96 7.41 -12.02
N VAL A 105 -2.09 6.09 -11.81
CA VAL A 105 -3.24 5.31 -12.31
C VAL A 105 -4.54 5.74 -11.64
N SER A 106 -4.52 6.06 -10.34
CA SER A 106 -5.69 6.54 -9.61
C SER A 106 -6.19 7.89 -10.12
N PHE A 107 -5.28 8.84 -10.37
CA PHE A 107 -5.65 10.12 -10.95
C PHE A 107 -6.14 9.98 -12.39
N LEU A 108 -5.49 9.13 -13.19
CA LEU A 108 -5.87 8.89 -14.58
C LEU A 108 -7.28 8.29 -14.69
N GLY A 109 -7.61 7.31 -13.85
CA GLY A 109 -8.96 6.71 -13.78
C GLY A 109 -10.02 7.76 -13.44
N PHE A 110 -9.78 8.56 -12.40
CA PHE A 110 -10.70 9.61 -11.98
C PHE A 110 -10.91 10.69 -13.06
N ILE A 111 -9.82 11.14 -13.69
CA ILE A 111 -9.88 12.16 -14.76
C ILE A 111 -10.63 11.62 -15.99
N SER A 112 -10.50 10.33 -16.32
CA SER A 112 -11.24 9.71 -17.44
C SER A 112 -12.75 9.87 -17.28
N THR A 113 -13.26 9.61 -16.08
CA THR A 113 -14.70 9.72 -15.77
C THR A 113 -15.17 11.18 -15.74
N LEU A 114 -14.34 12.10 -15.23
CA LEU A 114 -14.64 13.54 -15.30
C LEU A 114 -14.70 14.05 -16.74
N ALA A 115 -13.78 13.62 -17.60
CA ALA A 115 -13.76 13.98 -19.01
C ALA A 115 -15.02 13.47 -19.73
N PHE A 116 -15.45 12.24 -19.41
CA PHE A 116 -16.68 11.66 -19.95
C PHE A 116 -17.94 12.44 -19.50
N ALA A 117 -18.02 12.78 -18.21
CA ALA A 117 -19.12 13.59 -17.68
C ALA A 117 -19.19 14.99 -18.32
N GLN A 118 -18.05 15.64 -18.48
CA GLN A 118 -17.93 16.94 -19.14
C GLN A 118 -18.34 16.87 -20.62
N PHE A 119 -17.95 15.81 -21.32
CA PHE A 119 -18.32 15.59 -22.72
C PHE A 119 -19.84 15.48 -22.89
N ILE A 120 -20.52 14.73 -22.02
CA ILE A 120 -21.99 14.61 -22.02
C ILE A 120 -22.65 15.96 -21.66
N GLY A 121 -22.14 16.65 -20.64
CA GLY A 121 -22.66 17.95 -20.22
C GLY A 121 -22.59 19.01 -21.31
N ARG A 122 -21.46 19.10 -22.03
CA ARG A 122 -21.27 20.08 -23.12
C ARG A 122 -22.27 19.91 -24.27
N ARG A 123 -22.67 18.68 -24.60
CA ARG A 123 -23.68 18.45 -25.65
C ARG A 123 -25.06 18.97 -25.28
N ARG A 124 -25.37 19.11 -23.98
CA ARG A 124 -26.68 19.57 -23.51
C ARG A 124 -26.82 21.09 -23.51
N SER A 125 -25.71 21.83 -23.42
CA SER A 125 -25.68 23.30 -23.42
C SER A 125 -25.57 23.94 -24.82
N ALA A 126 -25.48 23.12 -25.87
CA ALA A 126 -25.42 23.56 -27.27
C ALA A 126 -26.76 23.40 -28.01
N LEU A 127 -27.83 23.06 -27.29
CA LEU A 127 -29.23 23.00 -27.73
C LEU A 127 -30.03 24.05 -26.95
#